data_AF-A0A419NDE7-F1
#
_entry.id   AF-A0A419NDE7-F1
#
_cell.length_a   1.000
_cell.length_b   1.000
_cell.length_c   1.000
_cell.angle_alpha   90.00
_cell.angle_beta   90.00
_cell.angle_gamma   90.00
#
_symmetry.space_group_name_H-M   'P 1'
#
loop_
_entity.id
_entity.type
_entity.pdbx_description
1 polymer ?
#
loop_
_entity_poly.entity_id
_entity_poly.type
_entity_poly.pdbx_seq_one_letter_code
_entity_poly.pdbx_strand_id
1 'polypeptide(L)'
;MQRLNRRDFPGRQHPDKIIQFGEGNFLRAFVDWQIDLLNEHTDLDAGIVVIRPIDTDFPPSLSTQDGLYTTIISGLNEQGETVRDTRIIRSVNREINIYHQFDEYLALARDPNIRFMFSNTTEAGISFVESDRLEDAPPASFPAKLTRLLFERFNHFDGAADKGWVLLPCELIDYNGEALRELVLRYAQLWALPAAFTQWLENSNTFCSTLVDRIVTGYPRSEVDSLQEELGYQDSFFDSAEHFYLFVIQGPKSLAQELRLDKLPLNIRLVDDIKPYKERKVAILNGAHTALVPVAFLAGLNTVGESMNDPQISRFVELAIAEEISPVLDLPQDELTSFAQAVLSRFRNPFIQHQLLSIALNGMTKYRTRILPQLLASQEKNQLLPPRLTFALAALLAFYRGERNGEMYPLQDDAHWLSRFSGLWSDVRNGSLPLIGLVETVLADEEHWGRDLNTVPGLTVKVTEQLQAIEDRGMRDALAAYS
;
A
#
# COMPACT_ATOMS: atom_id res chain seq x y z
N MET A 1 11.31 34.32 -5.73
CA MET A 1 11.65 32.91 -5.99
C MET A 1 10.90 32.47 -7.23
N GLN A 2 11.54 31.78 -8.19
CA GLN A 2 10.87 31.34 -9.41
C GLN A 2 9.99 30.11 -9.12
N ARG A 3 8.86 29.98 -9.81
CA ARG A 3 8.04 28.76 -9.74
C ARG A 3 8.67 27.69 -10.63
N LEU A 4 8.76 26.45 -10.15
CA LEU A 4 9.27 25.33 -10.91
C LEU A 4 8.47 25.14 -12.21
N ASN A 5 9.16 25.15 -13.35
CA ASN A 5 8.61 24.96 -14.69
C ASN A 5 9.76 24.68 -15.68
N ARG A 6 9.46 24.23 -16.90
CA ARG A 6 10.50 23.84 -17.88
C ARG A 6 11.23 25.03 -18.52
N ARG A 7 10.66 26.25 -18.48
CA ARG A 7 11.33 27.47 -18.97
C ARG A 7 12.46 27.89 -18.05
N ASP A 8 12.19 27.93 -16.74
CA ASP A 8 13.12 28.42 -15.73
C ASP A 8 14.06 27.30 -15.22
N PHE A 9 13.64 26.03 -15.31
CA PHE A 9 14.41 24.84 -14.93
C PHE A 9 14.51 23.83 -16.09
N PRO A 10 15.25 24.17 -17.17
CA PRO A 10 15.35 23.32 -18.34
C PRO A 10 15.98 21.96 -18.01
N GLY A 11 15.69 20.96 -18.85
CA GLY A 11 16.20 19.61 -18.72
C GLY A 11 15.74 18.74 -19.89
N ARG A 12 16.11 17.45 -19.86
CA ARG A 12 15.72 16.50 -20.90
C ARG A 12 14.20 16.39 -20.98
N GLN A 13 13.69 16.28 -22.21
CA GLN A 13 12.33 15.88 -22.50
C GLN A 13 12.37 14.47 -23.08
N HIS A 14 11.35 13.69 -22.77
CA HIS A 14 11.30 12.28 -23.16
C HIS A 14 10.12 12.04 -24.11
N PRO A 15 10.22 11.11 -25.06
CA PRO A 15 9.07 10.71 -25.85
C PRO A 15 8.02 10.02 -24.97
N ASP A 16 6.74 10.17 -25.31
CA ASP A 16 5.67 9.45 -24.63
C ASP A 16 5.87 7.93 -24.79
N LYS A 17 6.17 7.24 -23.69
CA LYS A 17 6.34 5.78 -23.66
C LYS A 17 5.45 5.10 -22.63
N ILE A 18 4.95 5.87 -21.66
CA ILE A 18 4.22 5.38 -20.50
C ILE A 18 2.91 6.17 -20.37
N ILE A 19 1.81 5.44 -20.19
CA ILE A 19 0.54 6.00 -19.72
C ILE A 19 0.41 5.71 -18.23
N GLN A 20 0.06 6.70 -17.44
CA GLN A 20 -0.15 6.54 -16.00
C GLN A 20 -1.59 6.92 -15.63
N PHE A 21 -2.38 5.98 -15.13
CA PHE A 21 -3.70 6.28 -14.57
C PHE A 21 -3.59 6.65 -13.09
N GLY A 22 -3.91 7.91 -12.77
CA GLY A 22 -3.81 8.47 -11.43
C GLY A 22 -2.62 9.43 -11.27
N GLU A 23 -2.91 10.60 -10.71
CA GLU A 23 -1.96 11.69 -10.45
C GLU A 23 -1.47 11.71 -8.98
N GLY A 24 -1.84 10.69 -8.21
CA GLY A 24 -1.62 10.66 -6.77
C GLY A 24 -0.15 10.62 -6.36
N ASN A 25 0.11 11.04 -5.11
CA ASN A 25 1.45 11.09 -4.52
C ASN A 25 2.20 9.75 -4.62
N PHE A 26 1.48 8.63 -4.47
CA PHE A 26 2.11 7.32 -4.46
C PHE A 26 2.90 7.06 -5.75
N LEU A 27 2.29 7.22 -6.93
CA LEU A 27 2.98 6.99 -8.20
C LEU A 27 4.10 8.01 -8.43
N ARG A 28 3.86 9.28 -8.06
CA ARG A 28 4.84 10.36 -8.20
C ARG A 28 6.12 10.13 -7.41
N ALA A 29 5.99 9.66 -6.17
CA ALA A 29 7.13 9.31 -5.33
C ALA A 29 7.54 7.83 -5.42
N PHE A 30 6.99 7.04 -6.35
CA PHE A 30 7.34 5.62 -6.52
C PHE A 30 7.69 5.28 -7.96
N VAL A 31 6.71 5.23 -8.87
CA VAL A 31 6.92 4.87 -10.28
C VAL A 31 7.68 5.98 -11.00
N ASP A 32 7.18 7.21 -10.94
CA ASP A 32 7.73 8.34 -11.69
C ASP A 32 9.18 8.63 -11.28
N TRP A 33 9.47 8.54 -9.97
CA TRP A 33 10.82 8.62 -9.41
C TRP A 33 11.76 7.51 -9.92
N GLN A 34 11.30 6.26 -9.97
CA GLN A 34 12.10 5.15 -10.52
C GLN A 34 12.36 5.33 -12.02
N ILE A 35 11.35 5.75 -12.79
CA ILE A 35 11.51 6.03 -14.22
C ILE A 35 12.47 7.19 -14.45
N ASP A 36 12.42 8.23 -13.63
CA ASP A 36 13.33 9.37 -13.74
C ASP A 36 14.79 8.99 -13.46
N LEU A 37 15.03 8.12 -12.46
CA LEU A 37 16.35 7.52 -12.21
C LEU A 37 16.83 6.65 -13.37
N LEU A 38 15.95 5.80 -13.91
CA LEU A 38 16.28 4.97 -15.08
C LEU A 38 16.59 5.83 -16.30
N ASN A 39 15.88 6.93 -16.52
CA ASN A 39 16.15 7.86 -17.62
C ASN A 39 17.49 8.60 -17.48
N GLU A 40 17.94 8.86 -16.25
CA GLU A 40 19.24 9.47 -15.98
C GLU A 40 20.39 8.48 -16.19
N HIS A 41 20.25 7.26 -15.68
CA HIS A 41 21.35 6.29 -15.62
C HIS A 41 21.34 5.26 -16.76
N THR A 42 20.31 5.25 -17.61
CA THR A 42 20.16 4.28 -18.69
C THR A 42 19.65 4.93 -19.99
N ASP A 43 19.48 4.11 -21.03
CA ASP A 43 18.91 4.49 -22.32
C ASP A 43 17.39 4.28 -22.41
N LEU A 44 16.68 4.14 -21.27
CA LEU A 44 15.22 3.93 -21.25
C LEU A 44 14.47 5.03 -22.02
N ASP A 45 14.81 6.30 -21.74
CA ASP A 45 14.28 7.52 -22.37
C ASP A 45 12.75 7.51 -22.48
N ALA A 46 12.06 7.35 -21.34
CA ALA A 46 10.63 7.17 -21.25
C ALA A 46 9.93 8.35 -20.57
N GLY A 47 9.05 9.01 -21.31
CA GLY A 47 8.15 10.04 -20.82
C GLY A 47 6.81 9.47 -20.39
N ILE A 48 6.24 10.05 -19.34
CA ILE A 48 5.00 9.64 -18.69
C ILE A 48 3.91 10.66 -19.04
N VAL A 49 2.78 10.18 -19.55
CA VAL A 49 1.55 10.94 -19.69
C VAL A 49 0.58 10.50 -18.61
N VAL A 50 0.29 11.41 -17.68
CA VAL A 50 -0.63 11.14 -16.56
C VAL A 50 -2.06 11.36 -17.02
N ILE A 51 -2.94 10.41 -16.73
CA ILE A 51 -4.38 10.49 -16.97
C ILE A 51 -5.04 10.71 -15.62
N ARG A 52 -5.69 11.87 -15.47
CA ARG A 52 -6.55 12.14 -14.33
C ARG A 52 -7.87 11.40 -14.53
N PRO A 53 -8.21 10.42 -13.67
CA PRO A 53 -9.34 9.53 -13.90
C PRO A 53 -10.66 10.04 -13.29
N ILE A 54 -10.63 11.16 -12.55
CA ILE A 54 -11.76 11.77 -11.84
C ILE A 54 -11.90 13.23 -12.30
N ASP A 55 -13.13 13.69 -12.50
CA ASP A 55 -13.41 15.08 -12.87
C ASP A 55 -13.28 16.01 -11.66
N THR A 56 -12.05 16.47 -11.41
CA THR A 56 -11.71 17.35 -10.28
C THR A 56 -10.61 18.33 -10.67
N ASP A 57 -10.74 19.57 -10.19
CA ASP A 57 -9.69 20.61 -10.31
C ASP A 57 -8.67 20.56 -9.16
N PHE A 58 -8.87 19.67 -8.17
CA PHE A 58 -8.00 19.52 -7.01
C PHE A 58 -7.41 18.09 -6.92
N PRO A 59 -6.08 17.94 -6.77
CA PRO A 59 -5.06 19.00 -6.82
C PRO A 59 -4.97 19.63 -8.23
N PRO A 60 -4.43 20.86 -8.38
CA PRO A 60 -4.24 21.48 -9.69
C PRO A 60 -3.48 20.56 -10.64
N SER A 61 -3.69 20.70 -11.96
CA SER A 61 -2.99 19.89 -12.95
C SER A 61 -1.47 20.03 -12.84
N LEU A 62 -0.74 18.91 -12.92
CA LEU A 62 0.73 18.85 -13.00
C LEU A 62 1.25 19.65 -14.20
N SER A 63 0.44 19.80 -15.25
CA SER A 63 0.75 20.64 -16.41
C SER A 63 0.89 22.12 -16.05
N THR A 64 0.43 22.58 -14.88
CA THR A 64 0.69 23.96 -14.40
C THR A 64 2.15 24.22 -14.01
N GLN A 65 2.98 23.17 -13.91
CA GLN A 65 4.44 23.21 -13.77
C GLN A 65 5.14 22.43 -14.90
N ASP A 66 4.48 22.28 -16.06
CA ASP A 66 5.01 21.52 -17.21
C ASP A 66 5.39 20.06 -16.87
N GLY A 67 4.67 19.46 -15.92
CA GLY A 67 4.94 18.10 -15.41
C GLY A 67 6.08 18.02 -14.39
N LEU A 68 6.78 19.12 -14.09
CA LEU A 68 7.87 19.13 -13.11
C LEU A 68 7.34 19.22 -11.67
N TYR A 69 7.95 18.44 -10.80
CA TYR A 69 7.77 18.49 -9.35
C TYR A 69 9.00 17.90 -8.65
N THR A 70 9.11 18.08 -7.34
CA THR A 70 10.26 17.63 -6.55
C THR A 70 9.86 16.51 -5.61
N THR A 71 10.57 15.39 -5.69
CA THR A 71 10.50 14.32 -4.67
C THR A 71 11.54 14.55 -3.58
N ILE A 72 11.16 14.31 -2.33
CA ILE A 72 12.05 14.36 -1.17
C ILE A 72 12.02 12.98 -0.51
N ILE A 73 13.09 12.22 -0.73
CA ILE A 73 13.24 10.85 -0.26
C ILE A 73 14.09 10.84 0.99
N SER A 74 13.48 10.60 2.14
CA SER A 74 14.14 10.70 3.45
C SER A 74 14.09 9.39 4.22
N GLY A 75 15.17 9.04 4.92
CA GLY A 75 15.18 7.87 5.78
C GLY A 75 16.55 7.54 6.32
N LEU A 76 16.72 6.27 6.70
CA LEU A 76 18.01 5.71 7.09
C LEU A 76 18.49 4.79 5.96
N ASN A 77 19.77 4.89 5.59
CA ASN A 77 20.39 3.90 4.70
C ASN A 77 20.66 2.58 5.45
N GLU A 78 21.23 1.60 4.74
CA GLU A 78 21.59 0.29 5.31
C GLU A 78 22.58 0.39 6.47
N GLN A 79 23.35 1.48 6.55
CA GLN A 79 24.30 1.78 7.62
C GLN A 79 23.66 2.53 8.81
N GLY A 80 22.36 2.85 8.74
CA GLY A 80 21.64 3.61 9.77
C GLY A 80 21.89 5.12 9.73
N GLU A 81 22.53 5.63 8.68
CA GLU A 81 22.80 7.05 8.49
C GLU A 81 21.59 7.73 7.86
N THR A 82 21.32 8.96 8.29
CA THR A 82 20.28 9.80 7.66
C THR A 82 20.62 10.07 6.21
N VAL A 83 19.68 9.75 5.32
CA VAL A 83 19.72 10.11 3.91
C VAL A 83 18.50 10.98 3.60
N ARG A 84 18.74 12.06 2.86
CA ARG A 84 17.73 12.90 2.23
C ARG A 84 18.15 13.13 0.79
N ASP A 85 17.42 12.54 -0.15
CA ASP A 85 17.61 12.74 -1.58
C ASP A 85 16.49 13.63 -2.12
N THR A 86 16.85 14.79 -2.66
CA THR A 86 15.90 15.75 -3.21
C THR A 86 16.11 15.84 -4.72
N ARG A 87 15.06 15.54 -5.48
CA ARG A 87 15.15 15.36 -6.94
C ARG A 87 14.00 16.04 -7.65
N ILE A 88 14.30 16.87 -8.65
CA ILE A 88 13.31 17.35 -9.61
C ILE A 88 13.00 16.21 -10.59
N ILE A 89 11.77 15.73 -10.57
CA ILE A 89 11.25 14.74 -11.51
C ILE A 89 10.94 15.41 -12.85
N ARG A 90 11.43 14.80 -13.93
CA ARG A 90 11.35 15.29 -15.32
C ARG A 90 10.72 14.28 -16.27
N SER A 91 10.53 13.04 -15.82
CA SER A 91 9.92 11.93 -16.55
C SER A 91 8.45 12.20 -16.90
N VAL A 92 7.73 13.01 -16.13
CA VAL A 92 6.34 13.40 -16.45
C VAL A 92 6.32 14.50 -17.52
N ASN A 93 5.71 14.19 -18.66
CA ASN A 93 5.61 15.10 -19.80
C ASN A 93 4.42 16.06 -19.63
N ARG A 94 3.25 15.51 -19.28
CA ARG A 94 2.00 16.26 -19.09
C ARG A 94 0.96 15.41 -18.37
N GLU A 95 -0.09 16.08 -17.94
CA GLU A 95 -1.33 15.48 -17.45
C GLU A 95 -2.49 15.79 -18.41
N ILE A 96 -3.36 14.79 -18.64
CA ILE A 96 -4.60 14.89 -19.40
C ILE A 96 -5.77 14.68 -18.44
N ASN A 97 -6.69 15.66 -18.37
CA ASN A 97 -7.99 15.44 -17.75
C ASN A 97 -8.92 14.79 -18.78
N ILE A 98 -9.18 13.49 -18.60
CA ILE A 98 -9.94 12.68 -19.56
C ILE A 98 -11.40 13.15 -19.75
N TYR A 99 -11.98 13.89 -18.79
CA TYR A 99 -13.33 14.46 -18.90
C TYR A 99 -13.39 15.72 -19.77
N HIS A 100 -12.26 16.38 -19.99
CA HIS A 100 -12.19 17.60 -20.80
C HIS A 100 -11.38 17.41 -22.09
N GLN A 101 -10.53 16.39 -22.15
CA GLN A 101 -9.54 16.16 -23.21
C GLN A 101 -9.60 14.70 -23.72
N PHE A 102 -10.81 14.16 -23.90
CA PHE A 102 -11.00 12.76 -24.29
C PHE A 102 -10.32 12.39 -25.63
N ASP A 103 -10.31 13.30 -26.60
CA ASP A 103 -9.63 13.08 -27.89
C ASP A 103 -8.10 12.96 -27.73
N GLU A 104 -7.50 13.76 -26.85
CA GLU A 104 -6.06 13.66 -26.53
C GLU A 104 -5.74 12.33 -25.84
N TYR A 105 -6.63 11.87 -24.95
CA TYR A 105 -6.53 10.55 -24.32
C TYR A 105 -6.57 9.43 -25.36
N LEU A 106 -7.54 9.44 -26.28
CA LEU A 106 -7.63 8.44 -27.35
C LEU A 106 -6.43 8.50 -28.31
N ALA A 107 -5.86 9.69 -28.54
CA ALA A 107 -4.67 9.84 -29.38
C ALA A 107 -3.47 9.04 -28.85
N LEU A 108 -3.36 8.81 -27.54
CA LEU A 108 -2.29 7.98 -26.94
C LEU A 108 -2.34 6.54 -27.46
N ALA A 109 -3.52 5.98 -27.70
CA ALA A 109 -3.65 4.63 -28.24
C ALA A 109 -2.96 4.47 -29.60
N ARG A 110 -2.87 5.56 -30.36
CA ARG A 110 -2.31 5.59 -31.72
C ARG A 110 -0.81 5.88 -31.74
N ASP A 111 -0.21 6.24 -30.61
CA ASP A 111 1.24 6.45 -30.52
C ASP A 111 1.98 5.10 -30.52
N PRO A 112 2.83 4.82 -31.53
CA PRO A 112 3.56 3.56 -31.59
C PRO A 112 4.68 3.44 -30.53
N ASN A 113 5.08 4.55 -29.89
CA ASN A 113 6.16 4.57 -28.88
C ASN A 113 5.68 4.14 -27.49
N ILE A 114 4.38 4.27 -27.21
CA ILE A 114 3.81 3.85 -25.92
C ILE A 114 3.90 2.34 -25.79
N ARG A 115 4.47 1.89 -24.68
CA ARG A 115 4.72 0.47 -24.36
C ARG A 115 4.16 0.05 -23.01
N PHE A 116 4.16 0.95 -22.02
CA PHE A 116 3.79 0.61 -20.64
C PHE A 116 2.57 1.39 -20.18
N MET A 117 1.78 0.77 -19.30
CA MET A 117 0.73 1.41 -18.53
C MET A 117 0.94 1.11 -17.05
N PHE A 118 1.01 2.14 -16.22
CA PHE A 118 0.94 2.01 -14.76
C PHE A 118 -0.38 2.60 -14.25
N SER A 119 -0.93 2.05 -13.17
CA SER A 119 -2.13 2.62 -12.54
C SER A 119 -2.04 2.61 -11.02
N ASN A 120 -2.65 3.60 -10.40
CA ASN A 120 -3.06 3.55 -9.01
C ASN A 120 -4.34 4.37 -8.86
N THR A 121 -5.46 3.69 -8.99
CA THR A 121 -6.81 4.25 -8.91
C THR A 121 -7.48 3.92 -7.56
N THR A 122 -6.68 3.57 -6.55
CA THR A 122 -7.09 2.93 -5.28
C THR A 122 -7.71 1.54 -5.46
N GLU A 123 -7.91 0.80 -4.37
CA GLU A 123 -8.52 -0.53 -4.38
C GLU A 123 -9.95 -0.50 -4.94
N ALA A 124 -10.68 0.62 -4.80
CA ALA A 124 -12.01 0.79 -5.35
C ALA A 124 -12.01 1.05 -6.87
N GLY A 125 -10.87 1.40 -7.45
CA GLY A 125 -10.74 1.78 -8.85
C GLY A 125 -10.80 0.61 -9.83
N ILE A 126 -10.28 -0.56 -9.45
CA ILE A 126 -10.43 -1.81 -10.22
C ILE A 126 -11.78 -2.43 -9.86
N SER A 127 -12.84 -1.85 -10.43
CA SER A 127 -14.23 -2.27 -10.20
C SER A 127 -15.02 -2.27 -11.51
N PHE A 128 -16.10 -3.05 -11.51
CA PHE A 128 -17.01 -3.17 -12.64
C PHE A 128 -18.26 -2.32 -12.44
N VAL A 129 -18.60 -1.53 -13.44
CA VAL A 129 -19.82 -0.72 -13.54
C VAL A 129 -20.59 -1.16 -14.77
N GLU A 130 -21.73 -1.83 -14.56
CA GLU A 130 -22.55 -2.42 -15.63
C GLU A 130 -23.13 -1.38 -16.60
N SER A 131 -23.32 -0.15 -16.14
CA SER A 131 -23.89 0.92 -16.95
C SER A 131 -22.90 1.61 -17.90
N ASP A 132 -21.60 1.29 -17.81
CA ASP A 132 -20.56 1.84 -18.71
C ASP A 132 -20.79 1.38 -20.15
N ARG A 133 -20.66 2.30 -21.10
CA ARG A 133 -20.86 2.07 -22.54
C ARG A 133 -19.61 2.41 -23.34
N LEU A 134 -19.47 1.79 -24.51
CA LEU A 134 -18.33 2.02 -25.39
C LEU A 134 -18.29 3.47 -25.91
N GLU A 135 -19.46 4.06 -26.14
CA GLU A 135 -19.65 5.43 -26.62
C GLU A 135 -19.47 6.51 -25.55
N ASP A 136 -19.31 6.14 -24.27
CA ASP A 136 -19.08 7.09 -23.20
C ASP A 136 -17.72 7.80 -23.37
N ALA A 137 -17.69 9.10 -23.09
CA ALA A 137 -16.54 9.98 -23.29
C ALA A 137 -16.34 10.89 -22.06
N PRO A 138 -15.72 10.39 -20.97
CA PRO A 138 -15.18 9.04 -20.79
C PRO A 138 -16.17 8.06 -20.14
N PRO A 139 -15.92 6.74 -20.22
CA PRO A 139 -16.54 5.76 -19.33
C PRO A 139 -16.27 6.09 -17.85
N ALA A 140 -17.15 5.66 -16.95
CA ALA A 140 -17.06 5.95 -15.53
C ALA A 140 -15.91 5.17 -14.84
N SER A 141 -15.84 3.84 -15.01
CA SER A 141 -14.84 3.01 -14.33
C SER A 141 -13.46 3.05 -15.00
N PHE A 142 -12.39 2.82 -14.22
CA PHE A 142 -11.04 2.72 -14.76
C PHE A 142 -10.87 1.56 -15.76
N PRO A 143 -11.31 0.31 -15.45
CA PRO A 143 -11.20 -0.78 -16.42
C PRO A 143 -11.96 -0.51 -17.73
N ALA A 144 -13.11 0.18 -17.70
CA ALA A 144 -13.81 0.60 -18.92
C ALA A 144 -13.01 1.64 -19.72
N LYS A 145 -12.49 2.69 -19.06
CA LYS A 145 -11.60 3.68 -19.70
C LYS A 145 -10.43 3.00 -20.42
N LEU A 146 -9.76 2.06 -19.74
CA LEU A 146 -8.65 1.28 -20.30
C LEU A 146 -9.08 0.40 -21.47
N THR A 147 -10.23 -0.28 -21.36
CA THR A 147 -10.77 -1.13 -22.43
C THR A 147 -11.04 -0.32 -23.69
N ARG A 148 -11.64 0.87 -23.55
CA ARG A 148 -11.89 1.78 -24.68
C ARG A 148 -10.60 2.22 -25.38
N LEU A 149 -9.53 2.47 -24.62
CA LEU A 149 -8.23 2.87 -25.14
C LEU A 149 -7.49 1.71 -25.82
N LEU A 150 -7.48 0.52 -25.22
CA LEU A 150 -6.93 -0.68 -25.83
C LEU A 150 -7.66 -1.04 -27.12
N PHE A 151 -8.98 -0.87 -27.17
CA PHE A 151 -9.76 -1.11 -28.39
C PHE A 151 -9.45 -0.09 -29.48
N GLU A 152 -9.25 1.19 -29.13
CA GLU A 152 -8.76 2.21 -30.08
C GLU A 152 -7.41 1.79 -30.69
N ARG A 153 -6.49 1.32 -29.85
CA ARG A 153 -5.16 0.87 -30.27
C ARG A 153 -5.24 -0.34 -31.18
N PHE A 154 -6.03 -1.33 -30.80
CA PHE A 154 -6.28 -2.53 -31.60
C PHE A 154 -6.78 -2.17 -33.00
N ASN A 155 -7.78 -1.28 -33.11
CA ASN A 155 -8.30 -0.86 -34.40
C ASN A 155 -7.29 -0.04 -35.21
N HIS A 156 -6.52 0.84 -34.56
CA HIS A 156 -5.53 1.66 -35.25
C HIS A 156 -4.38 0.85 -35.86
N PHE A 157 -3.94 -0.21 -35.18
CA PHE A 157 -2.85 -1.06 -35.62
C PHE A 157 -3.30 -2.41 -36.20
N ASP A 158 -4.58 -2.54 -36.56
CA ASP A 158 -5.17 -3.77 -37.12
C ASP A 158 -4.83 -5.04 -36.31
N GLY A 159 -4.78 -4.92 -34.97
CA GLY A 159 -4.45 -6.03 -34.08
C GLY A 159 -3.02 -6.56 -34.18
N ALA A 160 -2.06 -5.74 -34.62
CA ALA A 160 -0.65 -6.14 -34.70
C ALA A 160 -0.09 -6.60 -33.34
N ALA A 161 0.56 -7.77 -33.34
CA ALA A 161 1.03 -8.43 -32.11
C ALA A 161 2.16 -7.66 -31.39
N ASP A 162 3.00 -6.92 -32.14
CA ASP A 162 4.07 -6.09 -31.58
C ASP A 162 3.56 -4.78 -30.97
N LYS A 163 2.25 -4.51 -31.07
CA LYS A 163 1.62 -3.28 -30.55
C LYS A 163 0.90 -3.47 -29.22
N GLY A 164 0.92 -4.65 -28.61
CA GLY A 164 0.39 -4.77 -27.25
C GLY A 164 1.20 -4.01 -26.21
N TRP A 165 0.60 -3.79 -25.04
CA TRP A 165 1.20 -3.09 -23.91
C TRP A 165 1.52 -4.02 -22.75
N VAL A 166 2.44 -3.56 -21.89
CA VAL A 166 2.66 -4.14 -20.57
C VAL A 166 1.91 -3.28 -19.57
N LEU A 167 0.98 -3.89 -18.83
CA LEU A 167 0.08 -3.25 -17.89
C LEU A 167 0.50 -3.63 -16.47
N LEU A 168 0.81 -2.62 -15.64
CA LEU A 168 1.36 -2.76 -14.30
C LEU A 168 0.50 -1.99 -13.28
N PRO A 169 -0.70 -2.50 -12.94
CA PRO A 169 -1.49 -1.93 -11.85
C PRO A 169 -0.72 -1.98 -10.54
N CYS A 170 -0.79 -0.90 -9.75
CA CYS A 170 -0.13 -0.73 -8.45
C CYS A 170 -1.15 -0.58 -7.30
N GLU A 171 -2.43 -0.87 -7.55
CA GLU A 171 -3.48 -0.96 -6.56
C GLU A 171 -3.23 -2.11 -5.57
N LEU A 172 -3.60 -1.96 -4.30
CA LEU A 172 -3.35 -2.95 -3.24
C LEU A 172 -4.36 -4.11 -3.23
N ILE A 173 -4.64 -4.68 -4.40
CA ILE A 173 -5.56 -5.80 -4.60
C ILE A 173 -4.75 -7.10 -4.77
N ASP A 174 -5.31 -8.25 -4.41
CA ASP A 174 -4.73 -9.56 -4.75
C ASP A 174 -4.70 -9.75 -6.27
N TYR A 175 -3.55 -10.22 -6.80
CA TYR A 175 -3.34 -10.44 -8.22
C TYR A 175 -3.93 -9.32 -9.10
N ASN A 176 -3.62 -8.06 -8.76
CA ASN A 176 -4.20 -6.86 -9.37
C ASN A 176 -4.09 -6.83 -10.92
N GLY A 177 -3.05 -7.42 -11.50
CA GLY A 177 -2.91 -7.59 -12.95
C GLY A 177 -3.96 -8.54 -13.53
N GLU A 178 -4.18 -9.69 -12.89
CA GLU A 178 -5.18 -10.67 -13.29
C GLU A 178 -6.61 -10.12 -13.10
N ALA A 179 -6.87 -9.46 -11.96
CA ALA A 179 -8.14 -8.80 -11.69
C ALA A 179 -8.46 -7.72 -12.75
N LEU A 180 -7.48 -6.89 -13.11
CA LEU A 180 -7.64 -5.90 -14.17
C LEU A 180 -7.91 -6.56 -15.53
N ARG A 181 -7.19 -7.62 -15.87
CA ARG A 181 -7.40 -8.39 -17.12
C ARG A 181 -8.83 -8.93 -17.18
N GLU A 182 -9.32 -9.54 -16.11
CA GLU A 182 -10.67 -10.10 -16.04
C GLU A 182 -11.72 -9.02 -16.33
N LEU A 183 -11.59 -7.84 -15.71
CA LEU A 183 -12.54 -6.75 -15.93
C LEU A 183 -12.47 -6.17 -17.34
N VAL A 184 -11.27 -6.04 -17.93
CA VAL A 184 -11.12 -5.60 -19.32
C VAL A 184 -11.77 -6.59 -20.30
N LEU A 185 -11.58 -7.90 -20.09
CA LEU A 185 -12.23 -8.95 -20.89
C LEU A 185 -13.75 -8.94 -20.70
N ARG A 186 -14.22 -8.70 -19.47
CA ARG A 186 -15.65 -8.56 -19.17
C ARG A 186 -16.27 -7.36 -19.89
N TYR A 187 -15.58 -6.23 -19.97
CA TYR A 187 -16.03 -5.07 -20.76
C TYR A 187 -16.04 -5.37 -22.26
N ALA A 188 -15.02 -6.07 -22.78
CA ALA A 188 -15.01 -6.50 -24.17
C ALA A 188 -16.23 -7.38 -24.51
N GLN A 189 -16.64 -8.26 -23.59
CA GLN A 189 -17.86 -9.05 -23.73
C GLN A 189 -19.13 -8.19 -23.63
N LEU A 190 -19.23 -7.32 -22.61
CA LEU A 190 -20.39 -6.44 -22.39
C LEU A 190 -20.67 -5.56 -23.62
N TRP A 191 -19.63 -5.01 -24.22
CA TRP A 191 -19.72 -4.13 -25.40
C TRP A 191 -19.73 -4.89 -26.73
N ALA A 192 -19.80 -6.23 -26.69
CA ALA A 192 -19.79 -7.10 -27.87
C ALA A 192 -18.64 -6.80 -28.84
N LEU A 193 -17.45 -6.53 -28.31
CA LEU A 193 -16.25 -6.27 -29.12
C LEU A 193 -15.83 -7.54 -29.90
N PRO A 194 -15.16 -7.40 -31.06
CA PRO A 194 -14.77 -8.54 -31.90
C PRO A 194 -13.91 -9.56 -31.15
N ALA A 195 -14.10 -10.86 -31.40
CA ALA A 195 -13.29 -11.92 -30.78
C ALA A 195 -11.77 -11.76 -31.03
N ALA A 196 -11.38 -11.15 -32.16
CA ALA A 196 -10.01 -10.82 -32.47
C ALA A 196 -9.38 -9.84 -31.45
N PHE A 197 -10.17 -8.91 -30.89
CA PHE A 197 -9.70 -8.01 -29.84
C PHE A 197 -9.39 -8.77 -28.54
N THR A 198 -10.29 -9.66 -28.10
CA THR A 198 -10.06 -10.52 -26.93
C THR A 198 -8.79 -11.38 -27.12
N GLN A 199 -8.63 -12.02 -28.28
CA GLN A 199 -7.42 -12.79 -28.58
C GLN A 199 -6.15 -11.92 -28.56
N TRP A 200 -6.23 -10.69 -29.04
CA TRP A 200 -5.11 -9.75 -29.00
C TRP A 200 -4.78 -9.29 -27.58
N LEU A 201 -5.79 -9.05 -26.73
CA LEU A 201 -5.60 -8.77 -25.30
C LEU A 201 -4.84 -9.89 -24.61
N GLU A 202 -5.17 -11.15 -24.89
CA GLU A 202 -4.56 -12.30 -24.23
C GLU A 202 -3.15 -12.63 -24.75
N ASN A 203 -2.94 -12.49 -26.06
CA ASN A 203 -1.70 -12.95 -26.70
C ASN A 203 -0.65 -11.85 -26.90
N SER A 204 -1.06 -10.59 -26.97
CA SER A 204 -0.16 -9.48 -27.32
C SER A 204 0.09 -8.52 -26.15
N ASN A 205 -0.77 -8.52 -25.13
CA ASN A 205 -0.64 -7.67 -23.96
C ASN A 205 -0.19 -8.50 -22.75
N THR A 206 0.49 -7.86 -21.81
CA THR A 206 0.99 -8.50 -20.59
C THR A 206 0.44 -7.78 -19.38
N PHE A 207 -0.46 -8.43 -18.64
CA PHE A 207 -0.99 -7.92 -17.38
C PHE A 207 -0.14 -8.46 -16.24
N CYS A 208 0.68 -7.60 -15.64
CA CYS A 208 1.59 -7.97 -14.56
C CYS A 208 0.92 -7.70 -13.23
N SER A 209 0.79 -8.72 -12.38
CA SER A 209 0.43 -8.49 -10.97
C SER A 209 1.61 -7.88 -10.24
N THR A 210 1.36 -6.89 -9.38
CA THR A 210 2.42 -6.18 -8.68
C THR A 210 2.19 -6.07 -7.17
N LEU A 211 3.29 -5.93 -6.44
CA LEU A 211 3.34 -5.65 -5.01
C LEU A 211 4.25 -4.45 -4.85
N VAL A 212 3.65 -3.36 -4.39
CA VAL A 212 4.35 -2.11 -4.15
C VAL A 212 4.42 -1.81 -2.66
N ASP A 213 5.54 -1.26 -2.21
CA ASP A 213 5.74 -0.88 -0.81
C ASP A 213 6.67 0.32 -0.70
N ARG A 214 6.10 1.44 -0.29
CA ARG A 214 6.80 2.66 0.12
C ARG A 214 5.82 3.51 0.91
N ILE A 215 6.23 4.03 2.07
CA ILE A 215 5.48 5.05 2.79
C ILE A 215 5.69 6.38 2.06
N VAL A 216 4.59 6.93 1.54
CA VAL A 216 4.54 8.25 0.90
C VAL A 216 3.70 9.17 1.77
N THR A 217 4.32 10.20 2.34
CA THR A 217 3.64 11.17 3.20
C THR A 217 3.01 12.30 2.40
N GLY A 218 3.40 12.47 1.13
CA GLY A 218 2.83 13.45 0.24
C GLY A 218 3.43 14.84 0.43
N TYR A 219 2.60 15.86 0.22
CA TYR A 219 3.02 17.26 0.30
C TYR A 219 3.44 17.66 1.74
N PRO A 220 4.71 18.06 1.98
CA PRO A 220 5.28 18.25 3.31
C PRO A 220 4.87 19.61 3.91
N ARG A 221 3.57 19.77 4.24
CA ARG A 221 2.95 21.06 4.62
C ARG A 221 3.72 21.86 5.69
N SER A 222 4.33 21.20 6.67
CA SER A 222 5.09 21.83 7.76
C SER A 222 6.47 22.34 7.35
N GLU A 223 7.01 21.89 6.21
CA GLU A 223 8.38 22.16 5.77
C GLU A 223 8.44 22.96 4.46
N VAL A 224 7.30 23.27 3.84
CA VAL A 224 7.24 23.92 2.52
C VAL A 224 8.08 25.20 2.47
N ASP A 225 7.91 26.11 3.42
CA ASP A 225 8.62 27.40 3.39
C ASP A 225 10.13 27.20 3.49
N SER A 226 10.59 26.36 4.44
CA SER A 226 12.01 26.01 4.58
C SER A 226 12.58 25.30 3.36
N LEU A 227 11.83 24.37 2.76
CA LEU A 227 12.23 23.63 1.57
C LEU A 227 12.39 24.54 0.37
N GLN A 228 11.44 25.45 0.15
CA GLN A 228 11.53 26.39 -0.96
C GLN A 228 12.70 27.38 -0.75
N GLU A 229 12.93 27.86 0.48
CA GLU A 229 14.09 28.69 0.80
C GLU A 229 15.42 27.96 0.55
N GLU A 230 15.53 26.70 0.97
CA GLU A 230 16.71 25.84 0.77
C GLU A 230 16.97 25.57 -0.71
N LEU A 231 15.92 25.23 -1.47
CA LEU A 231 16.02 24.84 -2.87
C LEU A 231 16.07 26.03 -3.83
N GLY A 232 15.63 27.21 -3.38
CA GLY A 232 15.63 28.44 -4.18
C GLY A 232 14.52 28.52 -5.23
N TYR A 233 13.50 27.66 -5.16
CA TYR A 233 12.33 27.68 -6.05
C TYR A 233 11.02 27.32 -5.34
N GLN A 234 9.90 27.79 -5.91
CA GLN A 234 8.56 27.44 -5.46
C GLN A 234 8.08 26.19 -6.19
N ASP A 235 7.58 25.21 -5.46
CA ASP A 235 7.03 23.98 -6.01
C ASP A 235 5.71 23.63 -5.32
N SER A 236 4.62 23.66 -6.08
CA SER A 236 3.27 23.35 -5.58
C SER A 236 3.01 21.84 -5.44
N PHE A 237 3.96 21.02 -5.88
CA PHE A 237 3.79 19.59 -6.09
C PHE A 237 4.84 18.75 -5.38
N PHE A 238 5.54 19.29 -4.37
CA PHE A 238 6.43 18.51 -3.50
C PHE A 238 5.79 17.19 -3.09
N ASP A 239 6.60 16.14 -3.10
CA ASP A 239 6.15 14.82 -2.70
C ASP A 239 7.22 14.14 -1.85
N SER A 240 6.88 13.86 -0.59
CA SER A 240 7.79 13.26 0.37
C SER A 240 7.49 11.79 0.56
N ALA A 241 8.55 10.99 0.60
CA ALA A 241 8.45 9.56 0.85
C ALA A 241 9.66 9.03 1.61
N GLU A 242 9.51 7.83 2.15
CA GLU A 242 10.59 7.16 2.85
C GLU A 242 11.70 6.68 1.89
N HIS A 243 12.92 6.49 2.40
CA HIS A 243 14.03 5.94 1.62
C HIS A 243 13.77 4.51 1.13
N PHE A 244 13.20 3.66 1.99
CA PHE A 244 12.86 2.29 1.62
C PHE A 244 11.78 2.24 0.54
N TYR A 245 11.97 1.36 -0.44
CA TYR A 245 10.91 0.97 -1.36
C TYR A 245 11.11 -0.49 -1.78
N LEU A 246 10.05 -1.17 -2.19
CA LEU A 246 10.08 -2.48 -2.82
C LEU A 246 9.03 -2.54 -3.93
N PHE A 247 9.43 -3.01 -5.11
CA PHE A 247 8.54 -3.24 -6.24
C PHE A 247 8.69 -4.68 -6.73
N VAL A 248 7.72 -5.54 -6.48
CA VAL A 248 7.70 -6.90 -7.04
C VAL A 248 6.73 -6.94 -8.21
N ILE A 249 7.17 -7.49 -9.34
CA ILE A 249 6.40 -7.61 -10.57
C ILE A 249 6.38 -9.09 -10.96
N GLN A 250 5.19 -9.69 -10.95
CA GLN A 250 4.94 -10.99 -11.55
C GLN A 250 4.75 -10.81 -13.05
N GLY A 251 5.73 -11.24 -13.83
CA GLY A 251 5.74 -11.01 -15.27
C GLY A 251 6.97 -11.62 -15.96
N PRO A 252 7.03 -11.54 -17.30
CA PRO A 252 8.11 -12.15 -18.05
C PRO A 252 9.46 -11.50 -17.74
N LYS A 253 10.51 -12.33 -17.66
CA LYS A 253 11.89 -11.87 -17.39
C LYS A 253 12.42 -10.87 -18.43
N SER A 254 11.83 -10.84 -19.63
CA SER A 254 12.16 -9.84 -20.67
C SER A 254 11.93 -8.40 -20.21
N LEU A 255 11.04 -8.18 -19.23
CA LEU A 255 10.80 -6.85 -18.66
C LEU A 255 12.06 -6.22 -18.06
N ALA A 256 13.01 -7.03 -17.57
CA ALA A 256 14.26 -6.51 -17.03
C ALA A 256 15.01 -5.68 -18.08
N GLN A 257 15.08 -6.20 -19.31
CA GLN A 257 15.71 -5.49 -20.42
C GLN A 257 14.81 -4.35 -20.92
N GLU A 258 13.50 -4.56 -21.08
CA GLU A 258 12.59 -3.53 -21.59
C GLU A 258 12.58 -2.26 -20.72
N LEU A 259 12.59 -2.41 -19.38
CA LEU A 259 12.64 -1.31 -18.41
C LEU A 259 14.06 -0.93 -17.96
N ARG A 260 15.11 -1.59 -18.49
CA ARG A 260 16.53 -1.36 -18.13
C ARG A 260 16.86 -1.61 -16.65
N LEU A 261 16.14 -2.53 -16.01
CA LEU A 261 16.36 -2.93 -14.62
C LEU A 261 17.69 -3.66 -14.42
N ASP A 262 18.27 -4.21 -15.49
CA ASP A 262 19.60 -4.81 -15.51
C ASP A 262 20.74 -3.80 -15.48
N LYS A 263 20.45 -2.51 -15.74
CA LYS A 263 21.45 -1.43 -15.85
C LYS A 263 21.53 -0.52 -14.63
N LEU A 264 20.53 -0.55 -13.75
CA LEU A 264 20.50 0.23 -12.53
C LEU A 264 19.96 -0.63 -11.37
N PRO A 265 20.72 -0.83 -10.27
CA PRO A 265 20.28 -1.66 -9.16
C PRO A 265 19.19 -0.95 -8.36
N LEU A 266 17.94 -1.12 -8.80
CA LEU A 266 16.75 -0.71 -8.05
C LEU A 266 16.22 -1.90 -7.24
N ASN A 267 15.47 -1.64 -6.15
CA ASN A 267 14.80 -2.69 -5.38
C ASN A 267 13.51 -3.17 -6.08
N ILE A 268 13.67 -3.58 -7.34
CA ILE A 268 12.64 -4.13 -8.21
C ILE A 268 12.93 -5.61 -8.42
N ARG A 269 11.95 -6.47 -8.18
CA ARG A 269 12.07 -7.92 -8.31
C ARG A 269 11.10 -8.42 -9.37
N LEU A 270 11.63 -9.05 -10.42
CA LEU A 270 10.82 -9.82 -11.36
C LEU A 270 10.72 -11.26 -10.84
N VAL A 271 9.50 -11.76 -10.70
CA VAL A 271 9.23 -13.06 -10.09
C VAL A 271 8.23 -13.83 -10.94
N ASP A 272 8.25 -15.15 -10.79
CA ASP A 272 7.28 -16.03 -11.45
C ASP A 272 5.95 -16.09 -10.66
N ASP A 273 6.00 -15.90 -9.34
CA ASP A 273 4.84 -15.86 -8.44
C ASP A 273 5.03 -14.76 -7.35
N ILE A 274 4.04 -13.88 -7.23
CA ILE A 274 4.04 -12.78 -6.26
C ILE A 274 3.55 -13.17 -4.87
N LYS A 275 2.80 -14.27 -4.77
CA LYS A 275 2.13 -14.70 -3.54
C LYS A 275 3.06 -14.74 -2.33
N PRO A 276 4.26 -15.35 -2.40
CA PRO A 276 5.13 -15.45 -1.22
C PRO A 276 5.61 -14.08 -0.72
N TYR A 277 5.87 -13.14 -1.64
CA TYR A 277 6.28 -11.78 -1.30
C TYR A 277 5.17 -11.00 -0.62
N LYS A 278 3.93 -11.19 -1.08
CA LYS A 278 2.75 -10.57 -0.46
C LYS A 278 2.49 -11.14 0.93
N GLU A 279 2.51 -12.46 1.09
CA GLU A 279 2.36 -13.14 2.37
C GLU A 279 3.42 -12.67 3.37
N ARG A 280 4.69 -12.56 2.94
CA ARG A 280 5.78 -11.99 3.75
C ARG A 280 5.49 -10.57 4.22
N LYS A 281 5.10 -9.67 3.30
CA LYS A 281 4.80 -8.26 3.63
C LYS A 281 3.62 -8.17 4.59
N VAL A 282 2.54 -8.89 4.31
CA VAL A 282 1.33 -8.87 5.15
C VAL A 282 1.62 -9.42 6.54
N ALA A 283 2.36 -10.51 6.64
CA ALA A 283 2.70 -11.12 7.93
C ALA A 283 3.69 -10.28 8.73
N ILE A 284 4.83 -9.90 8.15
CA ILE A 284 5.91 -9.25 8.90
C ILE A 284 5.63 -7.75 9.08
N LEU A 285 5.50 -6.99 7.99
CA LEU A 285 5.32 -5.54 8.09
C LEU A 285 3.94 -5.20 8.66
N ASN A 286 2.88 -5.67 8.02
CA ASN A 286 1.53 -5.30 8.42
C ASN A 286 1.11 -6.00 9.72
N GLY A 287 1.55 -7.24 9.94
CA GLY A 287 1.34 -7.94 11.20
C GLY A 287 2.05 -7.24 12.36
N ALA A 288 3.33 -6.88 12.23
CA ALA A 288 4.04 -6.15 13.28
C ALA A 288 3.35 -4.82 13.65
N HIS A 289 2.86 -4.04 12.67
CA HIS A 289 2.04 -2.86 12.96
C HIS A 289 0.77 -3.20 13.74
N THR A 290 0.02 -4.21 13.28
CA THR A 290 -1.23 -4.62 13.94
C THR A 290 -1.00 -5.09 15.37
N ALA A 291 0.10 -5.81 15.63
CA ALA A 291 0.45 -6.24 16.98
C ALA A 291 0.94 -5.08 17.86
N LEU A 292 1.71 -4.16 17.29
CA LEU A 292 2.29 -3.01 17.97
C LEU A 292 1.24 -2.01 18.45
N VAL A 293 0.31 -1.61 17.58
CA VAL A 293 -0.55 -0.45 17.77
C VAL A 293 -1.33 -0.43 19.10
N PRO A 294 -2.14 -1.45 19.44
CA PRO A 294 -2.91 -1.40 20.68
C PRO A 294 -2.00 -1.43 21.92
N VAL A 295 -0.90 -2.17 21.88
CA VAL A 295 0.07 -2.28 22.97
C VAL A 295 0.76 -0.94 23.22
N ALA A 296 1.36 -0.35 22.19
CA ALA A 296 2.10 0.91 22.32
C ALA A 296 1.19 2.09 22.64
N PHE A 297 0.01 2.14 22.03
CA PHE A 297 -0.94 3.22 22.28
C PHE A 297 -1.40 3.20 23.73
N LEU A 298 -1.82 2.04 24.25
CA LEU A 298 -2.23 1.90 25.65
C LEU A 298 -1.05 2.04 26.64
N ALA A 299 0.19 1.85 26.20
CA ALA A 299 1.40 2.15 26.99
C ALA A 299 1.77 3.65 27.05
N GLY A 300 0.97 4.51 26.40
CA GLY A 300 1.11 5.97 26.44
C GLY A 300 1.89 6.58 25.27
N LEU A 301 2.16 5.82 24.22
CA LEU A 301 2.85 6.31 23.02
C LEU A 301 1.84 6.68 21.94
N ASN A 302 2.23 7.54 21.00
CA ASN A 302 1.35 8.08 19.95
C ASN A 302 1.86 7.79 18.55
N THR A 303 3.16 7.55 18.38
CA THR A 303 3.74 7.26 17.06
C THR A 303 4.53 5.94 17.03
N VAL A 304 4.69 5.39 15.83
CA VAL A 304 5.57 4.22 15.61
C VAL A 304 7.01 4.54 16.00
N GLY A 305 7.51 5.74 15.69
CA GLY A 305 8.87 6.15 16.05
C GLY A 305 9.09 6.21 17.57
N GLU A 306 8.15 6.79 18.33
CA GLU A 306 8.17 6.75 19.80
C GLU A 306 8.19 5.30 20.32
N SER A 307 7.40 4.44 19.70
CA SER A 307 7.31 3.02 20.04
C SER A 307 8.61 2.28 19.85
N MET A 308 9.33 2.54 18.76
CA MET A 308 10.62 1.90 18.51
C MET A 308 11.77 2.49 19.33
N ASN A 309 11.59 3.69 19.88
CA ASN A 309 12.53 4.31 20.83
C ASN A 309 12.29 3.89 22.28
N ASP A 310 11.14 3.28 22.58
CA ASP A 310 10.84 2.68 23.89
C ASP A 310 11.40 1.24 23.94
N PRO A 311 12.34 0.93 24.85
CA PRO A 311 12.99 -0.39 24.89
C PRO A 311 12.01 -1.55 25.10
N GLN A 312 10.95 -1.36 25.89
CA GLN A 312 9.98 -2.40 26.20
C GLN A 312 9.12 -2.71 24.98
N ILE A 313 8.63 -1.67 24.31
CA ILE A 313 7.79 -1.81 23.12
C ILE A 313 8.60 -2.34 21.92
N SER A 314 9.79 -1.78 21.69
CA SER A 314 10.68 -2.24 20.62
C SER A 314 10.99 -3.72 20.75
N ARG A 315 11.29 -4.18 21.98
CA ARG A 315 11.63 -5.59 22.22
C ARG A 315 10.44 -6.52 22.02
N PHE A 316 9.22 -6.12 22.43
CA PHE A 316 7.99 -6.84 22.12
C PHE A 316 7.81 -7.06 20.61
N VAL A 317 8.00 -6.01 19.80
CA VAL A 317 7.87 -6.10 18.33
C VAL A 317 8.94 -7.00 17.72
N GLU A 318 10.20 -6.81 18.11
CA GLU A 318 11.33 -7.63 17.63
C GLU A 318 11.08 -9.12 17.87
N LEU A 319 10.66 -9.45 19.09
CA LEU A 319 10.39 -10.82 19.49
C LEU A 319 9.14 -11.40 18.78
N ALA A 320 8.07 -10.62 18.64
CA ALA A 320 6.89 -11.02 17.89
C ALA A 320 7.24 -11.38 16.44
N ILE A 321 8.06 -10.56 15.78
CA ILE A 321 8.54 -10.84 14.43
C ILE A 321 9.42 -12.10 14.41
N ALA A 322 10.47 -12.13 15.22
CA ALA A 322 11.52 -13.13 15.13
C ALA A 322 11.08 -14.53 15.54
N GLU A 323 10.22 -14.66 16.56
CA GLU A 323 9.90 -15.96 17.15
C GLU A 323 8.47 -16.43 16.87
N GLU A 324 7.54 -15.54 16.50
CA GLU A 324 6.13 -15.90 16.35
C GLU A 324 5.62 -15.73 14.91
N ILE A 325 6.05 -14.68 14.20
CA ILE A 325 5.60 -14.39 12.82
C ILE A 325 6.50 -15.04 11.78
N SER A 326 7.81 -14.78 11.81
CA SER A 326 8.73 -15.30 10.77
C SER A 326 8.78 -16.84 10.71
N PRO A 327 8.83 -17.59 11.83
CA PRO A 327 9.01 -19.05 11.79
C PRO A 327 7.83 -19.85 11.21
N VAL A 328 6.67 -19.22 11.01
CA VAL A 328 5.48 -19.86 10.43
C VAL A 328 5.30 -19.56 8.94
N LEU A 329 6.16 -18.72 8.34
CA LEU A 329 6.14 -18.42 6.92
C LEU A 329 6.95 -19.43 6.12
N ASP A 330 6.41 -19.84 4.97
CA ASP A 330 7.05 -20.81 4.06
C ASP A 330 7.99 -20.10 3.08
N LEU A 331 9.06 -19.49 3.60
CA LEU A 331 10.04 -18.71 2.84
C LEU A 331 11.46 -18.95 3.35
N PRO A 332 12.49 -18.71 2.51
CA PRO A 332 13.89 -18.80 2.93
C PRO A 332 14.19 -17.91 4.15
N GLN A 333 14.85 -18.47 5.15
CA GLN A 333 15.07 -17.82 6.44
C GLN A 333 15.91 -16.53 6.33
N ASP A 334 16.88 -16.52 5.41
CA ASP A 334 17.71 -15.35 5.10
C ASP A 334 16.87 -14.20 4.53
N GLU A 335 15.94 -14.50 3.63
CA GLU A 335 15.00 -13.52 3.09
C GLU A 335 14.05 -12.97 4.17
N LEU A 336 13.53 -13.85 5.04
CA LEU A 336 12.67 -13.44 6.15
C LEU A 336 13.42 -12.55 7.14
N THR A 337 14.66 -12.89 7.47
CA THR A 337 15.51 -12.14 8.39
C THR A 337 15.86 -10.77 7.84
N SER A 338 16.28 -10.70 6.57
CA SER A 338 16.59 -9.44 5.88
C SER A 338 15.36 -8.53 5.82
N PHE A 339 14.20 -9.09 5.48
CA PHE A 339 12.96 -8.32 5.44
C PHE A 339 12.52 -7.83 6.82
N ALA A 340 12.62 -8.67 7.86
CA ALA A 340 12.33 -8.28 9.25
C ALA A 340 13.23 -7.13 9.73
N GLN A 341 14.53 -7.19 9.44
CA GLN A 341 15.47 -6.11 9.76
C GLN A 341 15.12 -4.82 9.01
N ALA A 342 14.76 -4.91 7.73
CA ALA A 342 14.30 -3.76 6.96
C ALA A 342 13.03 -3.14 7.58
N VAL A 343 12.06 -3.95 7.99
CA VAL A 343 10.83 -3.49 8.67
C VAL A 343 11.15 -2.76 9.97
N LEU A 344 12.00 -3.33 10.83
CA LEU A 344 12.41 -2.72 12.09
C LEU A 344 13.17 -1.40 11.88
N SER A 345 14.01 -1.33 10.85
CA SER A 345 14.71 -0.09 10.46
C SER A 345 13.73 0.99 10.02
N ARG A 346 12.72 0.62 9.21
CA ARG A 346 11.66 1.55 8.76
C ARG A 346 10.84 2.09 9.92
N PHE A 347 10.49 1.26 10.90
CA PHE A 347 9.75 1.73 12.07
C PHE A 347 10.56 2.71 12.93
N ARG A 348 11.89 2.65 12.86
CA ARG A 348 12.83 3.59 13.52
C ARG A 348 13.12 4.83 12.70
N ASN A 349 12.54 4.99 11.51
CA ASN A 349 12.81 6.14 10.66
C ASN A 349 12.35 7.45 11.33
N PRO A 350 13.25 8.35 11.73
CA PRO A 350 12.90 9.55 12.48
C PRO A 350 12.17 10.60 11.63
N PHE A 351 12.20 10.45 10.30
CA PHE A 351 11.57 11.39 9.35
C PHE A 351 10.10 11.08 9.10
N ILE A 352 9.56 9.98 9.66
CA ILE A 352 8.16 9.58 9.46
C ILE A 352 7.43 9.57 10.80
N GLN A 353 6.53 10.52 11.00
CA GLN A 353 5.62 10.52 12.15
C GLN A 353 4.35 9.73 11.84
N HIS A 354 4.44 8.41 11.91
CA HIS A 354 3.28 7.55 11.70
C HIS A 354 2.44 7.43 12.98
N GLN A 355 1.26 8.06 12.99
CA GLN A 355 0.37 8.08 14.15
C GLN A 355 -0.28 6.71 14.37
N LEU A 356 -0.19 6.18 15.60
CA LEU A 356 -0.74 4.87 15.96
C LEU A 356 -2.25 4.80 15.73
N LEU A 357 -2.99 5.87 16.05
CA LEU A 357 -4.44 5.95 15.81
C LEU A 357 -4.80 5.92 14.32
N SER A 358 -3.98 6.48 13.44
CA SER A 358 -4.18 6.37 11.99
C SER A 358 -4.00 4.92 11.51
N ILE A 359 -3.10 4.17 12.14
CA ILE A 359 -2.89 2.75 11.84
C ILE A 359 -3.99 1.87 12.45
N ALA A 360 -4.59 2.29 13.57
CA ALA A 360 -5.60 1.53 14.30
C ALA A 360 -6.93 1.33 13.55
N LEU A 361 -7.21 2.15 12.51
CA LEU A 361 -8.41 2.05 11.69
C LEU A 361 -8.69 0.61 11.23
N ASN A 362 -9.89 0.08 11.45
CA ASN A 362 -10.29 -1.29 11.08
C ASN A 362 -9.44 -2.39 11.77
N GLY A 363 -9.12 -2.19 13.04
CA GLY A 363 -8.24 -3.04 13.84
C GLY A 363 -8.68 -4.51 13.89
N MET A 364 -9.99 -4.79 14.00
CA MET A 364 -10.52 -6.17 14.03
C MET A 364 -10.25 -6.91 12.73
N THR A 365 -10.54 -6.27 11.59
CA THR A 365 -10.31 -6.83 10.26
C THR A 365 -8.82 -6.99 9.97
N LYS A 366 -7.99 -6.04 10.43
CA LYS A 366 -6.53 -6.13 10.35
C LYS A 366 -5.97 -7.29 11.17
N TYR A 367 -6.45 -7.51 12.40
CA TYR A 367 -6.01 -8.65 13.21
C TYR A 367 -6.34 -9.98 12.54
N ARG A 368 -7.57 -10.13 12.06
CA ARG A 368 -8.02 -11.33 11.33
C ARG A 368 -7.15 -11.63 10.13
N THR A 369 -6.80 -10.62 9.33
CA THR A 369 -6.11 -10.83 8.06
C THR A 369 -4.58 -10.87 8.19
N ARG A 370 -4.01 -10.30 9.26
CA ARG A 370 -2.55 -10.09 9.39
C ARG A 370 -1.87 -10.85 10.53
N ILE A 371 -2.62 -11.26 11.55
CA ILE A 371 -2.08 -11.91 12.76
C ILE A 371 -2.71 -13.29 12.99
N LEU A 372 -4.03 -13.41 12.82
CA LEU A 372 -4.74 -14.67 13.10
C LEU A 372 -4.17 -15.88 12.33
N PRO A 373 -3.77 -15.78 11.04
CA PRO A 373 -3.19 -16.92 10.32
C PRO A 373 -1.94 -17.46 11.00
N GLN A 374 -1.05 -16.58 11.50
CA GLN A 374 0.19 -16.95 12.17
C GLN A 374 -0.09 -17.56 13.55
N LEU A 375 -1.07 -17.01 14.27
CA LEU A 375 -1.53 -17.56 15.55
C LEU A 375 -2.04 -18.99 15.40
N LEU A 376 -2.94 -19.22 14.42
CA LEU A 376 -3.50 -20.54 14.15
C LEU A 376 -2.43 -21.51 13.65
N ALA A 377 -1.57 -21.09 12.72
CA ALA A 377 -0.47 -21.91 12.22
C ALA A 377 0.49 -22.36 13.34
N SER A 378 0.83 -21.48 14.29
CA SER A 378 1.63 -21.85 15.46
C SER A 378 0.90 -22.86 16.35
N GLN A 379 -0.39 -22.65 16.61
CA GLN A 379 -1.18 -23.54 17.44
C GLN A 379 -1.34 -24.93 16.79
N GLU A 380 -1.59 -25.00 15.49
CA GLU A 380 -1.74 -26.25 14.75
C GLU A 380 -0.41 -27.01 14.64
N LYS A 381 0.69 -26.30 14.35
CA LYS A 381 2.02 -26.91 14.13
C LYS A 381 2.72 -27.30 15.43
N ASN A 382 2.66 -26.43 16.44
CA ASN A 382 3.47 -26.55 17.66
C ASN A 382 2.66 -26.86 18.91
N GLN A 383 1.31 -26.87 18.83
CA GLN A 383 0.41 -26.95 20.00
C GLN A 383 0.64 -25.84 21.02
N LEU A 384 1.21 -24.71 20.58
CA LEU A 384 1.57 -23.57 21.42
C LEU A 384 0.91 -22.31 20.87
N LEU A 385 0.25 -21.58 21.78
CA LEU A 385 -0.25 -20.24 21.48
C LEU A 385 0.91 -19.24 21.52
N PRO A 386 1.13 -18.47 20.45
CA PRO A 386 2.16 -17.43 20.42
C PRO A 386 1.82 -16.34 21.46
N PRO A 387 2.64 -16.14 22.49
CA PRO A 387 2.29 -15.31 23.63
C PRO A 387 2.14 -13.82 23.29
N ARG A 388 2.91 -13.28 22.33
CA ARG A 388 2.82 -11.86 21.95
C ARG A 388 1.67 -11.61 20.99
N LEU A 389 1.38 -12.53 20.08
CA LEU A 389 0.20 -12.42 19.21
C LEU A 389 -1.10 -12.50 20.03
N THR A 390 -1.20 -13.44 20.98
CA THR A 390 -2.33 -13.47 21.91
C THR A 390 -2.41 -12.22 22.79
N PHE A 391 -1.27 -11.70 23.25
CA PHE A 391 -1.24 -10.44 24.01
C PHE A 391 -1.70 -9.26 23.15
N ALA A 392 -1.32 -9.21 21.87
CA ALA A 392 -1.80 -8.20 20.94
C ALA A 392 -3.33 -8.27 20.74
N LEU A 393 -3.92 -9.47 20.72
CA LEU A 393 -5.38 -9.62 20.70
C LEU A 393 -6.01 -9.07 21.97
N ALA A 394 -5.49 -9.44 23.14
CA ALA A 394 -5.97 -8.92 24.41
C ALA A 394 -5.85 -7.38 24.47
N ALA A 395 -4.71 -6.82 24.05
CA ALA A 395 -4.51 -5.39 23.95
C ALA A 395 -5.49 -4.73 22.97
N LEU A 396 -5.81 -5.39 21.85
CA LEU A 396 -6.82 -4.90 20.90
C LEU A 396 -8.21 -4.86 21.54
N LEU A 397 -8.62 -5.89 22.29
CA LEU A 397 -9.89 -5.87 23.02
C LEU A 397 -9.93 -4.74 24.06
N ALA A 398 -8.83 -4.53 24.80
CA ALA A 398 -8.66 -3.40 25.73
C ALA A 398 -8.71 -2.04 25.01
N PHE A 399 -8.14 -1.94 23.81
CA PHE A 399 -8.16 -0.72 23.00
C PHE A 399 -9.59 -0.31 22.63
N TYR A 400 -10.47 -1.27 22.31
CA TYR A 400 -11.89 -0.94 22.04
C TYR A 400 -12.70 -0.50 23.27
N ARG A 401 -12.10 -0.43 24.47
CA ARG A 401 -12.69 0.33 25.60
C ARG A 401 -12.84 1.81 25.25
N GLY A 402 -11.97 2.33 24.36
CA GLY A 402 -12.00 3.72 23.91
C GLY A 402 -11.46 4.73 24.92
N GLU A 403 -10.72 4.25 25.93
CA GLU A 403 -10.21 5.08 27.03
C GLU A 403 -8.76 4.73 27.38
N ARG A 404 -7.92 5.76 27.53
CA ARG A 404 -6.52 5.67 27.97
C ARG A 404 -6.29 6.69 29.07
N ASN A 405 -5.86 6.24 30.24
CA ASN A 405 -5.57 7.10 31.41
C ASN A 405 -6.74 8.03 31.80
N GLY A 406 -7.99 7.57 31.72
CA GLY A 406 -9.16 8.40 32.03
C GLY A 406 -9.65 9.28 30.88
N GLU A 407 -8.92 9.34 29.76
CA GLU A 407 -9.28 10.15 28.60
C GLU A 407 -9.83 9.29 27.46
N MET A 408 -10.95 9.73 26.89
CA MET A 408 -11.56 9.08 25.73
C MET A 408 -10.81 9.43 24.45
N TYR A 409 -10.65 8.46 23.55
CA TYR A 409 -10.07 8.66 22.22
C TYR A 409 -11.00 8.12 21.12
N PRO A 410 -10.91 8.65 19.89
CA PRO A 410 -11.77 8.20 18.81
C PRO A 410 -11.41 6.79 18.36
N LEU A 411 -12.39 5.88 18.39
CA LEU A 411 -12.31 4.58 17.76
C LEU A 411 -12.77 4.71 16.30
N GLN A 412 -12.06 4.06 15.38
CA GLN A 412 -12.40 4.03 13.97
C GLN A 412 -12.38 2.58 13.48
N ASP A 413 -13.57 2.04 13.26
CA ASP A 413 -13.79 0.69 12.76
C ASP A 413 -15.18 0.59 12.13
N ASP A 414 -15.52 -0.59 11.61
CA ASP A 414 -16.86 -0.90 11.17
C ASP A 414 -17.90 -0.67 12.29
N ALA A 415 -19.04 -0.08 11.94
CA ALA A 415 -20.08 0.32 12.90
C ALA A 415 -20.56 -0.85 13.79
N HIS A 416 -20.55 -2.08 13.24
CA HIS A 416 -20.85 -3.29 14.00
C HIS A 416 -19.91 -3.45 15.20
N TRP A 417 -18.60 -3.35 14.99
CA TRP A 417 -17.60 -3.50 16.06
C TRP A 417 -17.70 -2.38 17.08
N LEU A 418 -17.86 -1.14 16.63
CA LEU A 418 -18.01 0.00 17.53
C LEU A 418 -19.23 -0.17 18.47
N SER A 419 -20.38 -0.56 17.92
CA SER A 419 -21.59 -0.81 18.71
C SER A 419 -21.41 -2.00 19.66
N ARG A 420 -20.79 -3.09 19.19
CA ARG A 420 -20.61 -4.31 19.97
C ARG A 420 -19.69 -4.08 21.16
N PHE A 421 -18.52 -3.48 20.95
CA PHE A 421 -17.59 -3.18 22.03
C PHE A 421 -18.14 -2.14 23.01
N SER A 422 -18.89 -1.14 22.54
CA SER A 422 -19.56 -0.20 23.43
C SER A 422 -20.51 -0.91 24.41
N GLY A 423 -21.29 -1.89 23.94
CA GLY A 423 -22.17 -2.71 24.76
C GLY A 423 -21.38 -3.61 25.73
N LEU A 424 -20.45 -4.41 25.19
CA LEU A 424 -19.68 -5.37 25.99
C LEU A 424 -18.88 -4.69 27.11
N TRP A 425 -18.20 -3.58 26.83
CA TRP A 425 -17.47 -2.83 27.86
C TRP A 425 -18.40 -2.10 28.84
N SER A 426 -19.62 -1.74 28.44
CA SER A 426 -20.64 -1.23 29.37
C SER A 426 -21.04 -2.32 30.38
N ASP A 427 -21.27 -3.54 29.89
CA ASP A 427 -21.68 -4.69 30.70
C ASP A 427 -20.56 -5.21 31.60
N VAL A 428 -19.30 -5.12 31.16
CA VAL A 428 -18.15 -5.40 32.03
C VAL A 428 -18.06 -4.34 33.14
N ARG A 429 -18.20 -3.05 32.83
CA ARG A 429 -18.10 -1.96 33.82
C ARG A 429 -19.23 -1.96 34.85
N ASN A 430 -20.44 -2.36 34.45
CA ASN A 430 -21.59 -2.45 35.37
C ASN A 430 -21.64 -3.78 36.15
N GLY A 431 -20.75 -4.72 35.83
CA GLY A 431 -20.64 -6.03 36.48
C GLY A 431 -21.63 -7.09 36.00
N SER A 432 -22.40 -6.84 34.93
CA SER A 432 -23.34 -7.82 34.37
C SER A 432 -22.67 -8.85 33.46
N LEU A 433 -21.45 -8.58 32.98
CA LEU A 433 -20.66 -9.50 32.16
C LEU A 433 -19.25 -9.64 32.75
N PRO A 434 -18.77 -10.87 33.06
CA PRO A 434 -17.38 -11.06 33.43
C PRO A 434 -16.48 -10.83 32.20
N LEU A 435 -15.21 -10.48 32.41
CA LEU A 435 -14.26 -10.20 31.34
C LEU A 435 -14.10 -11.37 30.36
N ILE A 436 -14.15 -12.61 30.86
CA ILE A 436 -14.14 -13.82 30.01
C ILE A 436 -15.34 -13.87 29.05
N GLY A 437 -16.51 -13.40 29.47
CA GLY A 437 -17.71 -13.36 28.64
C GLY A 437 -17.60 -12.36 27.49
N LEU A 438 -16.88 -11.25 27.70
CA LEU A 438 -16.52 -10.33 26.62
C LEU A 438 -15.62 -11.05 25.60
N VAL A 439 -14.57 -11.74 26.08
CA VAL A 439 -13.64 -12.47 25.21
C VAL A 439 -14.37 -13.57 24.43
N GLU A 440 -15.16 -14.42 25.10
CA GLU A 440 -15.96 -15.47 24.47
C GLU A 440 -16.89 -14.93 23.39
N THR A 441 -17.59 -13.83 23.67
CA THR A 441 -18.53 -13.21 22.74
C THR A 441 -17.83 -12.66 21.51
N VAL A 442 -16.63 -12.08 21.65
CA VAL A 442 -15.86 -11.57 20.50
C VAL A 442 -15.25 -12.73 19.70
N LEU A 443 -14.72 -13.76 20.36
CA LEU A 443 -14.10 -14.92 19.71
C LEU A 443 -15.12 -15.82 18.99
N ALA A 444 -16.40 -15.81 19.41
CA ALA A 444 -17.48 -16.59 18.80
C ALA A 444 -18.01 -16.00 17.48
N ASP A 445 -17.53 -14.84 17.03
CA ASP A 445 -18.01 -14.21 15.81
C ASP A 445 -17.51 -14.92 14.54
N GLU A 446 -18.23 -15.95 14.11
CA GLU A 446 -17.86 -16.76 12.94
C GLU A 446 -17.92 -15.95 11.63
N GLU A 447 -18.84 -14.98 11.51
CA GLU A 447 -18.97 -14.16 10.31
C GLU A 447 -17.69 -13.35 10.09
N HIS A 448 -17.15 -12.78 11.16
CA HIS A 448 -15.87 -12.08 11.09
C HIS A 448 -14.71 -13.07 10.94
N TRP A 449 -14.50 -13.95 11.92
CA TRP A 449 -13.28 -14.76 12.01
C TRP A 449 -13.21 -15.91 10.99
N GLY A 450 -14.33 -16.28 10.37
CA GLY A 450 -14.47 -17.45 9.50
C GLY A 450 -14.56 -18.77 10.26
N ARG A 451 -14.49 -18.75 11.60
CA ARG A 451 -14.66 -19.89 12.52
C ARG A 451 -14.86 -19.38 13.95
N ASP A 452 -15.46 -20.20 14.82
CA ASP A 452 -15.50 -19.90 16.26
C ASP A 452 -14.10 -20.09 16.85
N LEU A 453 -13.48 -19.01 17.31
CA LEU A 453 -12.14 -19.02 17.90
C LEU A 453 -12.12 -19.60 19.32
N ASN A 454 -13.26 -19.75 20.00
CA ASN A 454 -13.32 -20.46 21.27
C ASN A 454 -12.98 -21.95 21.12
N THR A 455 -13.07 -22.48 19.90
CA THR A 455 -12.66 -23.86 19.59
C THR A 455 -11.13 -24.04 19.54
N VAL A 456 -10.36 -22.95 19.53
CA VAL A 456 -8.89 -23.01 19.52
C VAL A 456 -8.40 -23.33 20.93
N PRO A 457 -7.71 -24.46 21.16
CA PRO A 457 -7.32 -24.92 22.49
C PRO A 457 -6.58 -23.85 23.31
N GLY A 458 -7.17 -23.48 24.45
CA GLY A 458 -6.59 -22.55 25.41
C GLY A 458 -6.64 -21.07 25.04
N LEU A 459 -7.14 -20.71 23.84
CA LEU A 459 -7.08 -19.33 23.34
C LEU A 459 -7.92 -18.37 24.20
N THR A 460 -9.18 -18.69 24.44
CA THR A 460 -10.11 -17.87 25.24
C THR A 460 -9.56 -17.61 26.63
N VAL A 461 -9.06 -18.65 27.29
CA VAL A 461 -8.46 -18.54 28.63
C VAL A 461 -7.23 -17.63 28.58
N LYS A 462 -6.33 -17.85 27.61
CA LYS A 462 -5.08 -17.09 27.52
C LYS A 462 -5.31 -15.60 27.26
N VAL A 463 -6.22 -15.28 26.32
CA VAL A 463 -6.58 -13.89 26.00
C VAL A 463 -7.26 -13.22 27.18
N THR A 464 -8.12 -13.96 27.91
CA THR A 464 -8.76 -13.45 29.13
C THR A 464 -7.74 -13.13 30.22
N GLU A 465 -6.78 -14.02 30.48
CA GLU A 465 -5.70 -13.78 31.46
C GLU A 465 -4.90 -12.53 31.12
N GLN A 466 -4.55 -12.35 29.84
CA GLN A 466 -3.80 -11.20 29.36
C GLN A 466 -4.62 -9.91 29.45
N LEU A 467 -5.90 -9.95 29.06
CA LEU A 467 -6.81 -8.82 29.15
C LEU A 467 -7.01 -8.41 30.62
N GLN A 468 -7.18 -9.38 31.53
CA GLN A 468 -7.28 -9.12 32.96
C GLN A 468 -6.00 -8.48 33.51
N ALA A 469 -4.82 -8.95 33.09
CA ALA A 469 -3.55 -8.34 33.50
C ALA A 469 -3.43 -6.87 33.05
N ILE A 470 -3.92 -6.55 31.84
CA ILE A 470 -3.97 -5.18 31.32
C ILE A 470 -4.90 -4.31 32.17
N GLU A 471 -6.09 -4.82 32.53
CA GLU A 471 -7.05 -4.08 33.36
C GLU A 471 -6.55 -3.88 34.80
N ASP A 472 -5.96 -4.91 35.41
CA ASP A 472 -5.57 -4.89 36.83
C ASP A 472 -4.29 -4.09 37.10
N ARG A 473 -3.32 -4.16 36.17
CA ARG A 473 -1.94 -3.65 36.38
C ARG A 473 -1.57 -2.55 35.39
N GLY A 474 -2.38 -2.32 34.37
CA GLY A 474 -2.06 -1.43 33.27
C GLY A 474 -1.17 -2.08 32.21
N MET A 475 -1.11 -1.43 31.03
CA MET A 475 -0.46 -2.00 29.84
C MET A 475 1.02 -2.31 30.04
N ARG A 476 1.79 -1.40 30.65
CA ARG A 476 3.25 -1.57 30.79
C ARG A 476 3.63 -2.73 31.71
N ASP A 477 2.95 -2.88 32.84
CA ASP A 477 3.22 -3.98 33.76
C ASP A 477 2.75 -5.32 33.20
N ALA A 478 1.61 -5.35 32.49
CA ALA A 478 1.15 -6.54 31.78
C ALA A 478 2.12 -6.97 30.67
N LEU A 479 2.67 -6.00 29.93
CA LEU A 479 3.60 -6.23 28.82
C LEU A 479 4.95 -6.80 29.27
N ALA A 480 5.38 -6.59 30.52
CA ALA A 480 6.68 -7.04 31.02
C ALA A 480 6.90 -8.57 30.90
N ALA A 481 5.83 -9.37 30.80
CA ALA A 481 5.92 -10.81 30.57
C ALA A 481 6.17 -11.21 29.10
N TYR A 482 6.11 -10.25 28.17
CA TYR A 482 6.11 -10.47 26.72
C TYR A 482 7.12 -9.59 25.96
N SER A 483 7.85 -8.74 26.69
CA SER A 483 8.86 -7.81 26.19
C SER A 483 10.24 -8.14 26.73
#